data_AF-A0A7Z6ZTG7-F1
#
_entry.id   AF-A0A7Z6ZTG7-F1
#
_cell.length_a   1.000
_cell.length_b   1.000
_cell.length_c   1.000
_cell.angle_alpha   90.00
_cell.angle_beta   90.00
_cell.angle_gamma   90.00
#
_symmetry.space_group_name_H-M   'P 1'
#
loop_
_entity.id
_entity.type
_entity.pdbx_description
1 polymer ?
#
loop_
_entity_poly.entity_id
_entity_poly.type
_entity_poly.pdbx_seq_one_letter_code
_entity_poly.pdbx_strand_id
1 'polypeptide(L)'
;MSIASKAQLKKTFSWQNMRRIAGLFLFDAVWFAAVIGRGDWLLVTALLVVAQIGLAWKGGALIGKRSFYLYTLLLLLGLGLEGTVILSGIISFTEGPFPWWLVLLWFGFVAMLMNTLDWLAGRYWLASFFGIASGPLTYAIGIRLDAATLHGPEWQLWALYGVLWCIYMLIFAYVMKLQGESHEETKTA
;
A
#
# COMPACT_ATOMS: atom_id res chain seq x y z
N MET A 1 -38.29 7.36 8.69
CA MET A 1 -37.01 6.60 8.74
C MET A 1 -36.94 5.84 10.06
N SER A 2 -37.02 4.50 10.04
CA SER A 2 -37.14 3.63 11.24
C SER A 2 -35.84 3.59 12.08
N ILE A 3 -35.96 3.40 13.40
CA ILE A 3 -34.85 3.20 14.35
C ILE A 3 -33.91 2.07 13.89
N ALA A 4 -34.46 1.02 13.27
CA ALA A 4 -33.69 -0.09 12.71
C ALA A 4 -32.72 0.35 11.59
N SER A 5 -33.10 1.33 10.77
CA SER A 5 -32.26 1.87 9.69
C SER A 5 -31.05 2.65 10.23
N LYS A 6 -31.24 3.44 11.30
CA LYS A 6 -30.14 4.19 11.94
C LYS A 6 -29.13 3.26 12.63
N ALA A 7 -29.59 2.18 13.25
CA ALA A 7 -28.73 1.20 13.91
C ALA A 7 -27.87 0.41 12.90
N GLN A 8 -28.46 0.02 11.76
CA GLN A 8 -27.73 -0.66 10.68
C GLN A 8 -26.65 0.26 10.06
N LEU A 9 -26.99 1.52 9.78
CA LEU A 9 -26.04 2.52 9.26
C LEU A 9 -24.87 2.78 10.22
N LYS A 10 -25.13 2.88 11.52
CA LYS A 10 -24.06 3.08 12.52
C LYS A 10 -23.14 1.87 12.62
N LYS A 11 -23.70 0.65 12.48
CA LYS A 11 -22.95 -0.62 12.52
C LYS A 11 -22.08 -0.83 11.28
N THR A 12 -22.57 -0.48 10.09
CA THR A 12 -21.78 -0.58 8.85
C THR A 12 -20.64 0.44 8.83
N PHE A 13 -20.91 1.67 9.29
CA PHE A 13 -19.90 2.72 9.42
C PHE A 13 -18.79 2.35 10.42
N SER A 14 -19.14 1.84 11.61
CA SER A 14 -18.15 1.46 12.63
C SER A 14 -17.27 0.29 12.19
N TRP A 15 -17.85 -0.69 11.50
CA TRP A 15 -17.12 -1.85 11.01
C TRP A 15 -16.10 -1.46 9.93
N GLN A 16 -16.49 -0.60 8.98
CA GLN A 16 -15.57 -0.12 7.94
C GLN A 16 -14.35 0.60 8.54
N ASN A 17 -14.56 1.52 9.48
CA ASN A 17 -13.47 2.24 10.13
C ASN A 17 -12.54 1.29 10.92
N MET A 18 -13.10 0.33 11.65
CA MET A 18 -12.32 -0.66 12.39
C MET A 18 -11.47 -1.54 11.45
N ARG A 19 -12.02 -1.92 10.29
CA ARG A 19 -11.26 -2.66 9.26
C ARG A 19 -10.11 -1.83 8.68
N ARG A 20 -10.33 -0.54 8.42
CA ARG A 20 -9.26 0.36 7.92
C ARG A 20 -8.12 0.47 8.94
N ILE A 21 -8.46 0.68 10.21
CA ILE A 21 -7.50 0.76 11.31
C ILE A 21 -6.75 -0.56 11.48
N ALA A 22 -7.46 -1.69 11.48
CA ALA A 22 -6.84 -3.02 11.55
C ALA A 22 -5.89 -3.28 10.37
N GLY A 23 -6.28 -2.87 9.16
CA GLY A 23 -5.45 -3.00 7.97
C GLY A 23 -4.21 -2.10 7.98
N LEU A 24 -4.25 -0.98 8.70
CA LEU A 24 -3.09 -0.11 8.90
C LEU A 24 -2.08 -0.77 9.85
N PHE A 25 -2.51 -1.15 11.05
CA PHE A 25 -1.63 -1.79 12.04
C PHE A 25 -1.12 -3.16 11.62
N LEU A 26 -1.91 -3.91 10.85
CA LEU A 26 -1.45 -5.18 10.28
C LEU A 26 -0.37 -4.95 9.22
N PHE A 27 -0.46 -3.87 8.44
CA PHE A 27 0.62 -3.52 7.52
C PHE A 27 1.88 -3.03 8.27
N ASP A 28 1.75 -2.31 9.39
CA ASP A 28 2.91 -1.99 10.23
C ASP A 28 3.63 -3.29 10.67
N ALA A 29 2.88 -4.32 11.05
CA ALA A 29 3.45 -5.63 11.38
C ALA A 29 4.11 -6.31 10.17
N VAL A 30 3.49 -6.28 8.97
CA VAL A 30 4.10 -6.77 7.73
C VAL A 30 5.43 -6.05 7.47
N TRP A 31 5.43 -4.73 7.59
CA TRP A 31 6.59 -3.90 7.36
C TRP A 31 7.72 -4.22 8.34
N PHE A 32 7.43 -4.30 9.64
CA PHE A 32 8.44 -4.67 10.65
C PHE A 32 9.02 -6.06 10.38
N ALA A 33 8.18 -7.04 10.08
CA ALA A 33 8.64 -8.39 9.79
C ALA A 33 9.55 -8.43 8.54
N ALA A 34 9.16 -7.73 7.48
CA ALA A 34 9.92 -7.67 6.24
C ALA A 34 11.24 -6.90 6.37
N VAL A 35 11.25 -5.76 7.05
CA VAL A 35 12.41 -4.85 7.09
C VAL A 35 13.42 -5.24 8.16
N ILE A 36 12.97 -5.61 9.36
CA ILE A 36 13.86 -6.04 10.45
C ILE A 36 14.28 -7.50 10.25
N GLY A 37 13.32 -8.36 9.92
CA GLY A 37 13.54 -9.80 9.81
C GLY A 37 14.04 -10.26 8.44
N ARG A 38 13.79 -9.50 7.37
CA ARG A 38 14.28 -9.75 6.00
C ARG A 38 14.10 -11.21 5.57
N GLY A 39 15.16 -11.85 5.08
CA GLY A 39 15.19 -13.24 4.64
C GLY A 39 14.84 -14.23 5.75
N ASP A 40 15.31 -13.98 6.96
CA ASP A 40 15.11 -14.88 8.10
C ASP A 40 13.62 -15.01 8.49
N TRP A 41 12.84 -13.94 8.27
CA TRP A 41 11.43 -13.88 8.64
C TRP A 41 10.49 -13.94 7.43
N LEU A 42 10.94 -14.49 6.30
CA LEU A 42 10.12 -14.59 5.08
C LEU A 42 8.78 -15.30 5.32
N LEU A 43 8.77 -16.39 6.08
CA LEU A 43 7.54 -17.11 6.40
C LEU A 43 6.57 -16.25 7.23
N VAL A 44 7.07 -15.56 8.25
CA VAL A 44 6.26 -14.66 9.09
C VAL A 44 5.69 -13.52 8.24
N THR A 45 6.54 -12.91 7.41
CA THR A 45 6.14 -11.86 6.46
C THR A 45 5.05 -12.35 5.53
N ALA A 46 5.21 -13.54 4.93
CA ALA A 46 4.23 -14.13 4.02
C ALA A 46 2.88 -14.39 4.72
N LEU A 47 2.89 -14.92 5.95
CA LEU A 47 1.67 -15.16 6.72
C LEU A 47 0.92 -13.85 7.05
N LEU A 48 1.66 -12.80 7.41
CA LEU A 48 1.08 -11.47 7.67
C LEU A 48 0.51 -10.85 6.38
N VAL A 49 1.19 -11.02 5.25
CA VAL A 49 0.69 -10.57 3.93
C VAL A 49 -0.58 -11.31 3.54
N VAL A 50 -0.65 -12.63 3.77
CA VAL A 50 -1.88 -13.41 3.55
C VAL A 50 -3.01 -12.91 4.45
N ALA A 51 -2.73 -12.60 5.71
CA ALA A 51 -3.71 -12.01 6.61
C ALA A 51 -4.19 -10.63 6.11
N GLN A 52 -3.28 -9.80 5.61
CA GLN A 52 -3.58 -8.48 5.05
C GLN A 52 -4.48 -8.57 3.81
N ILE A 53 -4.15 -9.46 2.88
CA ILE A 53 -4.97 -9.74 1.69
C ILE A 53 -6.33 -10.29 2.11
N GLY A 54 -6.37 -11.20 3.09
CA GLY A 54 -7.60 -11.76 3.62
C GLY A 54 -8.52 -10.70 4.24
N LEU A 55 -7.95 -9.71 4.94
CA LEU A 55 -8.71 -8.58 5.48
C LEU A 55 -9.27 -7.69 4.37
N ALA A 56 -8.45 -7.37 3.36
CA ALA A 56 -8.85 -6.59 2.20
C ALA A 56 -9.96 -7.29 1.39
N TRP A 57 -9.85 -8.61 1.22
CA TRP A 57 -10.89 -9.43 0.58
C TRP A 57 -12.18 -9.42 1.39
N LYS A 58 -12.14 -9.75 2.69
CA LYS A 58 -13.34 -9.74 3.56
C LYS A 58 -14.07 -8.40 3.55
N GLY A 59 -13.31 -7.31 3.37
CA GLY A 59 -13.85 -5.95 3.26
C GLY A 59 -14.36 -5.54 1.88
N GLY A 60 -14.29 -6.42 0.88
CA GLY A 60 -14.75 -6.16 -0.48
C GLY A 60 -13.74 -5.44 -1.37
N ALA A 61 -12.60 -4.99 -0.84
CA ALA A 61 -11.63 -4.19 -1.59
C ALA A 61 -10.98 -4.95 -2.75
N LEU A 62 -10.92 -6.28 -2.67
CA LEU A 62 -10.32 -7.15 -3.69
C LEU A 62 -11.36 -8.01 -4.43
N ILE A 63 -12.65 -7.77 -4.22
CA ILE A 63 -13.72 -8.56 -4.85
C ILE A 63 -14.01 -8.04 -6.26
N GLY A 64 -14.02 -8.96 -7.23
CA GLY A 64 -14.37 -8.68 -8.62
C GLY A 64 -13.18 -8.48 -9.54
N LYS A 65 -13.39 -8.71 -10.84
CA LYS A 65 -12.33 -8.68 -11.87
C LYS A 65 -11.59 -7.34 -11.91
N ARG A 66 -12.31 -6.22 -11.81
CA ARG A 66 -11.72 -4.88 -11.82
C ARG A 66 -10.84 -4.64 -10.60
N SER A 67 -11.29 -5.00 -9.40
CA SER A 67 -10.51 -4.87 -8.16
C SER A 67 -9.22 -5.68 -8.23
N PHE A 68 -9.28 -6.91 -8.73
CA PHE A 68 -8.08 -7.75 -8.92
C PHE A 68 -7.12 -7.17 -9.97
N TYR A 69 -7.65 -6.64 -11.07
CA TYR A 69 -6.83 -5.92 -12.06
C TYR A 69 -6.13 -4.71 -11.44
N LEU A 70 -6.83 -3.88 -10.67
CA LEU A 70 -6.25 -2.71 -10.01
C LEU A 70 -5.19 -3.10 -8.98
N TYR A 71 -5.46 -4.14 -8.19
CA TYR A 71 -4.48 -4.69 -7.25
C TYR A 71 -3.19 -5.10 -7.99
N THR A 72 -3.33 -5.83 -9.10
CA THR A 72 -2.19 -6.28 -9.89
C THR A 72 -1.44 -5.11 -10.54
N LEU A 73 -2.17 -4.14 -11.09
CA LEU A 73 -1.59 -2.93 -11.67
C LEU A 73 -0.77 -2.15 -10.64
N LEU A 74 -1.35 -1.87 -9.47
CA LEU A 74 -0.68 -1.14 -8.40
C LEU A 74 0.55 -1.91 -7.88
N LEU A 75 0.45 -3.24 -7.76
CA LEU A 75 1.58 -4.09 -7.40
C LEU A 75 2.72 -3.97 -8.41
N LEU A 76 2.43 -4.10 -9.71
CA LEU A 76 3.45 -3.99 -10.76
C LEU A 76 4.07 -2.60 -10.82
N LEU A 77 3.28 -1.54 -10.64
CA LEU A 77 3.77 -0.16 -10.55
C LEU A 77 4.70 0.02 -9.35
N GLY A 78 4.37 -0.56 -8.20
CA GLY A 78 5.19 -0.51 -6.99
C GLY A 78 6.51 -1.24 -7.16
N LEU A 79 6.49 -2.45 -7.71
CA LEU A 79 7.71 -3.20 -8.01
C LEU A 79 8.56 -2.50 -9.09
N GLY A 80 7.93 -1.86 -10.08
CA GLY A 80 8.63 -1.04 -11.08
C GLY A 80 9.24 0.23 -10.49
N LEU A 81 8.58 0.84 -9.50
CA LEU A 81 9.12 1.94 -8.70
C LEU A 81 10.41 1.50 -8.01
N GLU A 82 10.40 0.34 -7.32
CA GLU A 82 11.62 -0.18 -6.70
C GLU A 82 12.71 -0.47 -7.72
N GLY A 83 12.35 -1.12 -8.84
CA GLY A 83 13.29 -1.37 -9.93
C GLY A 83 13.96 -0.07 -10.42
N THR A 84 13.21 1.02 -10.53
CA THR A 84 13.74 2.34 -10.91
C THR A 84 14.78 2.84 -9.92
N VAL A 85 14.50 2.71 -8.61
CA VAL A 85 15.44 3.13 -7.56
C VAL A 85 16.68 2.25 -7.55
N ILE A 86 16.53 0.93 -7.66
CA ILE A 86 17.66 -0.01 -7.72
C ILE A 86 18.56 0.30 -8.92
N LEU A 87 17.96 0.53 -10.09
CA LEU A 87 18.70 0.87 -11.32
C LEU A 87 19.39 2.24 -11.24
N SER A 88 18.87 3.18 -10.45
CA SER A 88 19.54 4.45 -10.21
C SER A 88 20.84 4.31 -9.41
N GLY A 89 21.04 3.18 -8.72
CA GLY A 89 22.22 2.89 -7.89
C GLY A 89 22.25 3.66 -6.57
N ILE A 90 21.20 4.42 -6.24
CA ILE A 90 21.16 5.24 -5.02
C ILE A 90 21.11 4.38 -3.74
N ILE A 91 20.44 3.23 -3.81
CA ILE A 91 20.43 2.24 -2.74
C ILE A 91 20.75 0.85 -3.28
N SER A 92 21.23 -0.03 -2.40
CA SER A 92 21.24 -1.48 -2.62
C SER A 92 20.65 -2.19 -1.41
N PHE A 93 19.72 -3.12 -1.64
CA PHE A 93 19.19 -3.96 -0.55
C PHE A 93 20.20 -5.02 -0.12
N THR A 94 20.19 -5.35 1.17
CA THR A 94 21.21 -6.21 1.81
C THR A 94 21.26 -7.64 1.26
N GLU A 95 20.12 -8.18 0.81
CA GLU A 95 19.98 -9.58 0.35
C GLU A 95 19.92 -9.71 -1.18
N GLY A 96 20.46 -8.72 -1.90
CA GLY A 96 20.47 -8.67 -3.37
C GLY A 96 19.53 -7.61 -3.92
N PRO A 97 19.48 -7.44 -5.26
CA PRO A 97 18.80 -6.30 -5.87
C PRO A 97 17.28 -6.32 -5.65
N PHE A 98 16.65 -7.49 -5.53
CA PHE A 98 15.20 -7.61 -5.43
C PHE A 98 14.81 -8.72 -4.44
N PRO A 99 15.01 -8.49 -3.12
CA PRO A 99 14.84 -9.55 -2.14
C PRO A 99 13.36 -9.92 -1.96
N TRP A 100 13.08 -11.19 -1.65
CA TRP A 100 11.71 -11.70 -1.57
C TRP A 100 10.85 -11.02 -0.52
N TRP A 101 11.45 -10.53 0.58
CA TRP A 101 10.72 -9.80 1.61
C TRP A 101 10.21 -8.45 1.10
N LEU A 102 10.92 -7.80 0.18
CA LEU A 102 10.47 -6.55 -0.45
C LEU A 102 9.27 -6.82 -1.37
N VAL A 103 9.33 -7.91 -2.14
CA VAL A 103 8.21 -8.37 -2.97
C VAL A 103 6.98 -8.59 -2.10
N LEU A 104 7.10 -9.40 -1.04
CA LEU A 104 6.00 -9.68 -0.12
C LEU A 104 5.46 -8.42 0.56
N LEU A 105 6.33 -7.51 0.99
CA LEU A 105 5.95 -6.22 1.56
C LEU A 105 5.03 -5.46 0.59
N TRP A 106 5.35 -5.44 -0.72
CA TRP A 106 4.51 -4.79 -1.74
C TRP A 106 3.15 -5.45 -1.91
N PHE A 107 3.04 -6.77 -1.84
CA PHE A 107 1.74 -7.45 -1.81
C PHE A 107 0.90 -6.98 -0.61
N GLY A 108 1.49 -6.96 0.59
CA GLY A 108 0.82 -6.46 1.79
C GLY A 108 0.43 -4.99 1.68
N PHE A 109 1.32 -4.17 1.11
CA PHE A 109 1.12 -2.74 0.96
C PHE A 109 -0.07 -2.42 0.06
N VAL A 110 -0.15 -3.03 -1.12
CA VAL A 110 -1.27 -2.77 -2.06
C VAL A 110 -2.60 -3.23 -1.46
N ALA A 111 -2.61 -4.36 -0.74
CA ALA A 111 -3.80 -4.84 -0.04
C ALA A 111 -4.24 -3.84 1.05
N MET A 112 -3.29 -3.30 1.83
CA MET A 112 -3.56 -2.23 2.78
C MET A 112 -4.07 -0.97 2.09
N LEU A 113 -3.40 -0.53 1.02
CA LEU A 113 -3.73 0.69 0.29
C LEU A 113 -5.19 0.66 -0.20
N MET A 114 -5.61 -0.43 -0.84
CA MET A 114 -6.98 -0.61 -1.33
C MET A 114 -8.01 -0.84 -0.21
N ASN A 115 -7.61 -1.37 0.95
CA ASN A 115 -8.50 -1.63 2.08
C ASN A 115 -8.70 -0.40 2.97
N THR A 116 -7.63 0.34 3.21
CA THR A 116 -7.48 1.32 4.29
C THR A 116 -7.46 2.76 3.77
N LEU A 117 -6.88 2.98 2.59
CA LEU A 117 -6.70 4.31 2.00
C LEU A 117 -7.58 4.53 0.76
N ASP A 118 -8.59 3.67 0.55
CA ASP A 118 -9.63 3.79 -0.49
C ASP A 118 -10.33 5.16 -0.49
N TRP A 119 -10.44 5.80 0.68
CA TRP A 119 -11.02 7.13 0.83
C TRP A 119 -10.22 8.25 0.13
N LEU A 120 -8.96 8.00 -0.28
CA LEU A 120 -8.17 8.93 -1.09
C LEU A 120 -8.63 9.00 -2.56
N ALA A 121 -9.59 8.19 -2.97
CA ALA A 121 -10.19 8.25 -4.30
C ALA A 121 -10.56 9.70 -4.68
N GLY A 122 -9.95 10.23 -5.75
CA GLY A 122 -10.15 11.58 -6.24
C GLY A 122 -9.56 12.71 -5.37
N ARG A 123 -8.89 12.40 -4.25
CA ARG A 123 -8.29 13.38 -3.34
C ARG A 123 -6.80 13.56 -3.62
N TYR A 124 -6.48 14.05 -4.82
CA TYR A 124 -5.12 14.12 -5.35
C TYR A 124 -4.12 14.83 -4.43
N TRP A 125 -4.50 15.98 -3.86
CA TRP A 125 -3.63 16.73 -2.94
C TRP A 125 -3.22 15.93 -1.70
N LEU A 126 -4.17 15.22 -1.09
CA LEU A 126 -3.87 14.38 0.08
C LEU A 126 -3.03 13.17 -0.32
N ALA A 127 -3.35 12.54 -1.46
CA ALA A 127 -2.59 11.41 -1.96
C ALA A 127 -1.12 11.78 -2.24
N SER A 128 -0.88 12.93 -2.90
CA SER A 128 0.47 13.46 -3.12
C SER A 128 1.20 13.74 -1.82
N PHE A 129 0.54 14.36 -0.84
CA PHE A 129 1.15 14.64 0.46
C PHE A 129 1.59 13.35 1.17
N PHE A 130 0.72 12.33 1.22
CA PHE A 130 1.09 11.04 1.78
C PHE A 130 2.25 10.41 1.02
N GLY A 131 2.23 10.41 -0.32
CA GLY A 131 3.32 9.85 -1.12
C GLY A 131 4.68 10.52 -0.85
N ILE A 132 4.73 11.85 -0.91
CA ILE A 132 5.98 12.63 -0.70
C ILE A 132 6.52 12.42 0.73
N ALA A 133 5.64 12.29 1.73
CA ALA A 133 6.06 12.14 3.12
C ALA A 133 6.41 10.70 3.46
N SER A 134 5.50 9.74 3.24
CA SER A 134 5.64 8.38 3.74
C SER A 134 6.65 7.55 2.95
N GLY A 135 6.74 7.77 1.64
CA GLY A 135 7.62 7.01 0.75
C GLY A 135 9.09 7.13 1.14
N PRO A 136 9.71 8.31 1.01
CA PRO A 136 11.07 8.55 1.49
C PRO A 136 11.31 8.16 2.94
N LEU A 137 10.37 8.47 3.84
CA LEU A 137 10.52 8.21 5.27
C LEU A 137 10.66 6.71 5.54
N THR A 138 9.85 5.87 4.89
CA THR A 138 9.91 4.42 5.12
C THR A 138 11.26 3.83 4.68
N TYR A 139 11.82 4.30 3.57
CA TYR A 139 13.15 3.88 3.11
C TYR A 139 14.28 4.44 3.96
N ALA A 140 14.17 5.70 4.40
CA ALA A 140 15.13 6.31 5.30
C ALA A 140 15.22 5.56 6.64
N ILE A 141 14.09 5.05 7.16
CA ILE A 141 14.05 4.19 8.34
C ILE A 141 14.63 2.80 8.02
N GLY A 142 14.24 2.19 6.90
CA GLY A 142 14.76 0.87 6.50
C GLY A 142 16.28 0.83 6.35
N ILE A 143 16.87 1.89 5.79
CA ILE A 143 18.34 2.05 5.72
C ILE A 143 18.97 2.08 7.12
N ARG A 144 18.35 2.79 8.08
CA ARG A 144 18.82 2.84 9.48
C ARG A 144 18.63 1.53 10.25
N LEU A 145 17.88 0.58 9.67
CA LEU A 145 17.67 -0.78 10.17
C LEU A 145 18.45 -1.83 9.37
N ASP A 146 19.45 -1.40 8.58
CA ASP A 146 20.32 -2.24 7.75
C ASP A 146 19.58 -3.08 6.69
N ALA A 147 18.38 -2.66 6.28
CA ALA A 147 17.64 -3.33 5.20
C ALA A 147 18.18 -2.95 3.80
N ALA A 148 18.79 -1.77 3.69
CA ALA A 148 19.46 -1.29 2.50
C ALA A 148 20.63 -0.36 2.85
N THR A 149 21.58 -0.23 1.93
CA THR A 149 22.68 0.72 2.01
C THR A 149 22.41 1.88 1.07
N LEU A 150 22.65 3.11 1.53
CA LEU A 150 22.59 4.33 0.73
C LEU A 150 23.98 4.65 0.17
N HIS A 151 24.09 4.87 -1.14
CA HIS A 151 25.37 5.11 -1.83
C HIS A 151 25.62 6.57 -2.20
N GLY A 152 24.66 7.46 -1.92
CA GLY A 152 24.72 8.88 -2.25
C GLY A 152 24.28 9.79 -1.11
N PRO A 153 24.24 11.11 -1.31
CA PRO A 153 23.74 12.03 -0.31
C PRO A 153 22.25 11.82 -0.05
N GLU A 154 21.84 11.89 1.21
CA GLU A 154 20.48 11.55 1.66
C GLU A 154 19.38 12.35 0.94
N TRP A 155 19.63 13.61 0.53
CA TRP A 155 18.64 14.40 -0.21
C TRP A 155 18.20 13.74 -1.53
N GLN A 156 19.06 12.96 -2.19
CA GLN A 156 18.69 12.25 -3.42
C GLN A 156 17.67 11.15 -3.13
N LEU A 157 17.76 10.49 -1.97
CA LEU A 157 16.78 9.49 -1.53
C LEU A 157 15.41 10.15 -1.35
N TRP A 158 15.39 11.27 -0.63
CA TRP A 158 14.18 12.04 -0.39
C TRP A 158 13.55 12.57 -1.69
N ALA A 159 14.37 13.09 -2.60
CA ALA A 159 13.89 13.60 -3.88
C ALA A 159 13.34 12.47 -4.77
N LEU A 160 14.10 11.39 -4.97
CA LEU A 160 13.72 10.32 -5.89
C LEU A 160 12.50 9.55 -5.38
N TYR A 161 12.55 9.05 -4.14
CA TYR A 161 11.37 8.37 -3.57
C TYR A 161 10.20 9.34 -3.43
N GLY A 162 10.43 10.62 -3.12
CA GLY A 162 9.35 11.60 -2.96
C GLY A 162 8.57 11.79 -4.26
N VAL A 163 9.29 11.94 -5.38
CA VAL A 163 8.68 12.05 -6.71
C VAL A 163 7.97 10.76 -7.10
N LEU A 164 8.64 9.60 -6.97
CA LEU A 164 8.08 8.33 -7.40
C LEU A 164 6.83 7.94 -6.60
N TRP A 165 6.86 8.12 -5.27
CA TRP A 165 5.70 7.86 -4.41
C TRP A 165 4.57 8.87 -4.60
N CYS A 166 4.88 10.14 -4.90
CA CYS A 166 3.88 11.13 -5.28
C CYS A 166 3.10 10.66 -6.53
N ILE A 167 3.83 10.27 -7.58
CA ILE A 167 3.23 9.77 -8.83
C ILE A 167 2.42 8.50 -8.56
N TYR A 168 2.99 7.55 -7.81
CA TYR A 168 2.30 6.31 -7.45
C TYR A 168 0.97 6.57 -6.72
N MET A 169 0.97 7.46 -5.72
CA MET A 169 -0.22 7.79 -4.96
C MET A 169 -1.24 8.61 -5.76
N LEU A 170 -0.80 9.44 -6.70
CA LEU A 170 -1.68 10.12 -7.66
C LEU A 170 -2.39 9.14 -8.58
N ILE A 171 -1.65 8.16 -9.12
CA ILE A 171 -2.21 7.09 -9.94
C ILE A 171 -3.23 6.29 -9.12
N PHE A 172 -2.89 5.91 -7.88
CA PHE A 172 -3.81 5.25 -6.96
C PHE A 172 -5.10 6.05 -6.76
N ALA A 173 -5.01 7.33 -6.38
CA ALA A 173 -6.19 8.17 -6.16
C ALA A 173 -7.06 8.31 -7.43
N TYR A 174 -6.42 8.35 -8.60
CA TYR A 174 -7.11 8.39 -9.88
C TYR A 174 -7.86 7.10 -10.20
N VAL A 175 -7.19 5.94 -10.15
CA VAL A 175 -7.82 4.66 -10.51
C VAL A 175 -8.92 4.24 -9.53
N MET A 176 -8.76 4.58 -8.24
CA MET A 176 -9.80 4.34 -7.23
C MET A 176 -11.05 5.20 -7.46
N LYS A 177 -10.89 6.44 -7.94
CA LYS A 177 -12.02 7.29 -8.34
C LYS A 177 -12.82 6.64 -9.47
N LEU A 178 -12.13 6.22 -10.53
CA LEU A 178 -12.77 5.56 -11.69
C LEU A 178 -13.46 4.25 -11.31
N GLN A 179 -12.91 3.51 -10.34
CA GLN A 179 -13.54 2.31 -9.82
C GLN A 179 -14.88 2.63 -9.14
N GLY A 180 -14.92 3.68 -8.32
CA GLY A 180 -16.14 4.15 -7.67
C GLY A 180 -17.25 4.53 -8.66
N GLU A 181 -16.91 5.31 -9.68
CA GLU A 181 -17.85 5.75 -10.72
C GLU A 181 -18.47 4.56 -11.49
N SER A 182 -17.66 3.55 -11.82
CA SER A 182 -18.17 2.36 -12.54
C SER A 182 -19.18 1.52 -11.75
N HIS A 183 -19.08 1.54 -10.42
CA HIS A 183 -20.03 0.83 -9.55
C HIS A 183 -21.38 1.56 -9.44
N GLU A 184 -21.42 2.86 -9.72
CA GLU A 184 -22.67 3.63 -9.76
C GLU A 184 -23.43 3.38 -11.06
N GLU A 185 -22.74 3.41 -12.22
CA GLU A 185 -23.35 3.16 -13.53
C GLU A 185 -24.00 1.77 -13.62
N THR A 186 -23.34 0.74 -13.09
CA THR A 186 -23.86 -0.65 -13.11
C THR A 186 -25.12 -0.83 -12.24
N LYS A 187 -25.34 0.04 -11.25
CA LYS A 187 -26.54 -0.01 -10.39
C LYS A 187 -27.73 0.73 -10.96
N THR A 188 -27.50 1.68 -11.87
CA THR A 188 -28.52 2.51 -12.50
C THR A 188 -29.04 1.97 -13.84
N ALA A 189 -28.32 1.00 -14.43
CA ALA A 189 -28.71 0.27 -15.63
C ALA A 189 -29.52 -0.99 -15.28
#